data_AF-A0A961T7Z3-F1
#
_entry.id   AF-A0A961T7Z3-F1
#
_cell.length_a   1.000
_cell.length_b   1.000
_cell.length_c   1.000
_cell.angle_alpha   90.00
_cell.angle_beta   90.00
_cell.angle_gamma   90.00
#
_symmetry.space_group_name_H-M   'P 1'
#
loop_
_entity.id
_entity.type
_entity.pdbx_description
1 polymer ?
#
loop_
_entity_poly.entity_id
_entity_poly.type
_entity_poly.pdbx_seq_one_letter_code
_entity_poly.pdbx_strand_id
1 'polypeptide(L)'
;WNLIVLSVGTNDAKNFHTVSRFKREFGGLLYALRAKWPEARIVWSPVVEMEKVPALPPLLGRILGIRAELINRMGARLCQERGAMAASRLPIIDATGFSTDGFHASEAGYAAWADHIWMFVSALLPSRAAPRRSASSRQAQPRRSSRSRRAS
;
A
#
# COMPACT_ATOMS: atom_id res chain seq x y z
N TRP A 1 12.01 -6.67 3.95
CA TRP A 1 10.55 -6.44 3.92
C TRP A 1 10.04 -6.71 2.52
N ASN A 2 8.84 -7.27 2.38
CA ASN A 2 8.19 -7.54 1.09
C ASN A 2 7.11 -6.49 0.74
N LEU A 3 6.65 -5.72 1.72
CA LEU A 3 5.70 -4.63 1.59
C LEU A 3 6.14 -3.46 2.47
N ILE A 4 6.05 -2.25 1.94
CA ILE A 4 6.30 -0.98 2.63
C ILE A 4 5.12 -0.06 2.34
N VAL A 5 4.46 0.42 3.40
CA VAL A 5 3.38 1.41 3.29
C VAL A 5 3.90 2.74 3.82
N LEU A 6 3.77 3.79 3.02
CA LEU A 6 4.20 5.15 3.37
C LEU A 6 2.97 6.01 3.65
N SER A 7 2.89 6.58 4.85
CA SER A 7 1.86 7.56 5.23
C SER A 7 2.53 8.89 5.58
N VAL A 8 3.05 9.56 4.55
CA VAL A 8 3.78 10.83 4.65
C VAL A 8 3.22 11.86 3.66
N GLY A 9 3.34 13.15 3.97
CA GLY A 9 2.84 14.24 3.12
C GLY A 9 1.98 15.26 3.87
N THR A 10 1.28 14.85 4.93
CA THR A 10 0.43 15.77 5.72
C THR A 10 1.26 16.89 6.34
N ASN A 11 2.44 16.57 6.87
CA ASN A 11 3.35 17.57 7.42
C ASN A 11 3.94 18.48 6.33
N ASP A 12 4.14 18.00 5.11
CA ASP A 12 4.60 18.83 3.99
C ASP A 12 3.54 19.87 3.57
N ALA A 13 2.26 19.46 3.57
CA ALA A 13 1.14 20.36 3.36
C ALA A 13 1.02 21.36 4.53
N LYS A 14 0.92 20.86 5.77
CA LYS A 14 0.70 21.62 7.01
C LYS A 14 1.83 22.61 7.34
N ASN A 15 3.09 22.22 7.18
CA ASN A 15 4.27 23.04 7.52
C ASN A 15 4.79 23.88 6.35
N PHE A 16 3.95 24.08 5.32
CA PHE A 16 4.25 24.95 4.20
C PHE A 16 5.50 24.57 3.37
N HIS A 17 5.87 23.29 3.32
CA HIS A 17 6.97 22.83 2.46
C HIS A 17 6.66 23.10 0.98
N THR A 18 7.67 23.52 0.21
CA THR A 18 7.49 23.73 -1.23
C THR A 18 7.34 22.38 -1.95
N VAL A 19 6.63 22.38 -3.08
CA VAL A 19 6.51 21.18 -3.93
C VAL A 19 7.89 20.69 -4.38
N SER A 20 8.83 21.60 -4.63
CA SER A 20 10.21 21.26 -4.99
C SER A 20 10.94 20.52 -3.85
N ARG A 21 10.77 20.98 -2.61
CA ARG A 21 11.32 20.29 -1.43
C ARG A 21 10.71 18.90 -1.27
N PHE A 22 9.38 18.79 -1.31
CA PHE A 22 8.70 17.51 -1.24
C PHE A 22 9.17 16.56 -2.36
N LYS A 23 9.29 17.07 -3.59
CA LYS A 23 9.79 16.29 -4.73
C LYS A 23 11.16 15.68 -4.44
N ARG A 24 12.09 16.48 -3.91
CA ARG A 24 13.45 16.05 -3.58
C ARG A 24 13.44 15.01 -2.45
N GLU A 25 12.73 15.30 -1.36
CA GLU A 25 12.76 14.48 -0.15
C GLU A 25 11.98 13.17 -0.31
N PHE A 26 10.73 13.24 -0.78
CA PHE A 26 9.92 12.06 -1.04
C PHE A 26 10.50 11.22 -2.18
N GLY A 27 10.98 11.86 -3.25
CA GLY A 27 11.69 11.17 -4.32
C GLY A 27 12.94 10.45 -3.80
N GLY A 28 13.75 11.13 -2.99
CA GLY A 28 14.93 10.56 -2.33
C GLY A 28 14.58 9.36 -1.45
N LEU A 29 13.49 9.44 -0.67
CA LEU A 29 12.97 8.33 0.11
C LEU A 29 12.62 7.13 -0.78
N LEU A 30 11.82 7.33 -1.84
CA LEU A 30 11.44 6.24 -2.75
C LEU A 30 12.67 5.57 -3.38
N TYR A 31 13.67 6.37 -3.77
CA TYR A 31 14.93 5.86 -4.30
C TYR A 31 15.68 5.01 -3.27
N ALA A 32 15.85 5.51 -2.05
CA ALA A 32 16.54 4.80 -0.98
C ALA A 32 15.84 3.49 -0.61
N LEU A 33 14.50 3.49 -0.53
CA LEU A 33 13.71 2.29 -0.26
C LEU A 33 13.87 1.25 -1.36
N ARG A 34 13.84 1.66 -2.63
CA ARG A 34 14.05 0.79 -3.78
C ARG A 34 15.46 0.21 -3.82
N ALA A 35 16.47 1.02 -3.53
CA ALA A 35 17.85 0.55 -3.49
C ALA A 35 18.07 -0.47 -2.36
N LYS A 36 17.46 -0.25 -1.19
CA LYS A 36 17.63 -1.12 -0.02
C LYS A 36 16.75 -2.38 -0.06
N TRP A 37 15.57 -2.30 -0.66
CA TRP A 37 14.62 -3.40 -0.80
C TRP A 37 14.04 -3.46 -2.22
N PRO A 38 14.81 -3.95 -3.20
CA PRO A 38 14.42 -3.92 -4.62
C PRO A 38 13.09 -4.65 -4.88
N GLU A 39 12.88 -5.77 -4.19
CA GLU A 39 11.68 -6.61 -4.34
C GLU A 39 10.48 -6.14 -3.50
N ALA A 40 10.64 -5.13 -2.64
CA ALA A 40 9.53 -4.68 -1.79
C ALA A 40 8.46 -3.99 -2.64
N ARG A 41 7.19 -4.28 -2.36
CA ARG A 41 6.09 -3.48 -2.90
C ARG A 41 5.96 -2.22 -2.06
N ILE A 42 5.88 -1.06 -2.71
CA ILE A 42 5.78 0.22 -2.02
C ILE A 42 4.43 0.83 -2.37
N VAL A 43 3.62 1.09 -1.34
CA VAL A 43 2.33 1.79 -1.46
C VAL A 43 2.44 3.10 -0.68
N TRP A 44 1.96 4.19 -1.27
CA TRP A 44 1.91 5.50 -0.61
C TRP A 44 0.46 5.93 -0.41
N SER A 45 0.15 6.36 0.80
CA SER A 45 -1.12 6.95 1.21
C SER A 45 -1.05 8.48 1.03
N PRO A 46 -1.82 9.06 0.11
CA PRO A 46 -1.84 10.51 -0.11
C PRO A 46 -2.46 11.27 1.07
N VAL A 47 -2.20 12.57 1.12
CA VAL A 47 -2.81 13.48 2.10
C VAL A 47 -4.32 13.53 1.89
N VAL A 48 -5.09 13.45 2.98
CA VAL A 48 -6.56 13.51 2.98
C VAL A 48 -7.10 14.90 2.62
N GLU A 49 -8.42 15.02 2.48
CA GLU A 49 -9.10 16.30 2.20
C GLU A 49 -9.03 17.19 3.46
N MET A 50 -8.11 18.17 3.46
CA MET A 50 -7.86 19.01 4.64
C MET A 50 -9.07 19.87 5.00
N GLU A 51 -9.93 20.20 4.04
CA GLU A 51 -11.19 20.91 4.24
C GLU A 51 -12.18 20.16 5.14
N LYS A 52 -12.05 18.84 5.24
CA LYS A 52 -12.92 17.98 6.04
C LYS A 52 -12.35 17.67 7.43
N VAL A 53 -11.19 18.21 7.78
CA VAL A 53 -10.55 18.00 9.08
C VAL A 53 -11.22 18.90 10.14
N PRO A 54 -11.88 18.35 11.17
CA PRO A 54 -12.70 19.13 12.12
C PRO A 54 -11.95 20.23 12.87
N ALA A 55 -10.68 20.00 13.21
CA ALA A 55 -9.87 20.96 13.96
C ALA A 55 -9.44 22.19 13.15
N LEU A 56 -9.64 22.20 11.83
CA LEU A 56 -9.19 23.28 10.97
C LEU A 56 -10.29 24.34 10.78
N PRO A 57 -10.01 25.62 11.07
CA PRO A 57 -10.89 26.71 10.64
C PRO A 57 -11.10 26.66 9.11
N PRO A 58 -12.30 26.97 8.59
CA PRO A 58 -12.64 26.75 7.18
C PRO A 58 -11.64 27.34 6.17
N LEU A 59 -11.16 28.57 6.41
CA LEU A 59 -10.18 29.22 5.55
C LEU A 59 -8.83 28.48 5.57
N LEU A 60 -8.37 28.05 6.74
CA LEU A 60 -7.13 27.29 6.88
C LEU A 60 -7.27 25.91 6.23
N GLY A 61 -8.40 25.24 6.41
CA GLY A 61 -8.72 23.98 5.74
C GLY A 61 -8.59 24.10 4.22
N ARG A 62 -9.17 25.15 3.62
CA ARG A 62 -9.07 25.42 2.17
C ARG A 62 -7.64 25.70 1.71
N ILE A 63 -6.87 26.49 2.46
CA ILE A 63 -5.46 26.77 2.14
C ILE A 63 -4.65 25.47 2.17
N LEU A 64 -4.81 24.67 3.22
CA LEU A 64 -4.11 23.39 3.36
C LEU A 64 -4.59 22.36 2.33
N GLY A 65 -5.84 22.41 1.89
CA GLY A 65 -6.37 21.55 0.83
C GLY A 65 -5.74 21.81 -0.53
N ILE A 66 -5.64 23.07 -0.95
CA ILE A 66 -4.89 23.46 -2.18
C ILE A 66 -3.44 22.94 -2.12
N ARG A 67 -2.80 23.06 -0.95
CA ARG A 67 -1.45 22.57 -0.75
C ARG A 67 -1.37 21.04 -0.79
N ALA A 68 -2.31 20.36 -0.14
CA ALA A 68 -2.42 18.91 -0.15
C ALA A 68 -2.61 18.39 -1.58
N GLU A 69 -3.39 19.05 -2.44
CA GLU A 69 -3.50 18.70 -3.85
C GLU A 69 -2.19 18.81 -4.61
N LEU A 70 -1.40 19.87 -4.39
CA LEU A 70 -0.11 20.04 -5.03
C LEU A 70 0.88 18.95 -4.61
N ILE A 71 0.92 18.62 -3.32
CA ILE A 71 1.72 17.52 -2.76
C ILE A 71 1.25 16.19 -3.34
N ASN A 72 -0.06 15.94 -3.37
CA ASN A 72 -0.66 14.71 -3.87
C ASN A 72 -0.36 14.48 -5.35
N ARG A 73 -0.50 15.51 -6.20
CA ARG A 73 -0.13 15.44 -7.62
C ARG A 73 1.34 15.10 -7.82
N MET A 74 2.24 15.76 -7.09
CA MET A 74 3.67 15.48 -7.19
C MET A 74 4.02 14.08 -6.68
N GLY A 75 3.44 13.65 -5.57
CA GLY A 75 3.70 12.33 -4.99
C GLY A 75 3.22 11.20 -5.91
N ALA A 76 2.02 11.33 -6.50
CA ALA A 76 1.51 10.36 -7.46
C ALA A 76 2.42 10.21 -8.68
N ARG A 77 2.90 11.35 -9.21
CA ARG A 77 3.90 11.38 -10.28
C ARG A 77 5.19 10.66 -9.87
N LEU A 78 5.73 10.95 -8.69
CA LEU A 78 6.96 10.30 -8.21
C LEU A 78 6.78 8.81 -7.96
N CYS A 79 5.62 8.37 -7.47
CA CYS A 79 5.30 6.96 -7.33
C CYS A 79 5.37 6.26 -8.69
N GLN A 80 4.71 6.81 -9.71
CA GLN A 80 4.76 6.29 -11.08
C GLN A 80 6.20 6.24 -11.62
N GLU A 81 6.96 7.33 -11.49
CA GLU A 81 8.34 7.43 -11.98
C GLU A 81 9.33 6.49 -11.27
N ARG A 82 9.03 6.07 -10.03
CA ARG A 82 9.98 5.33 -9.17
C ARG A 82 9.47 3.95 -8.73
N GLY A 83 8.47 3.43 -9.44
CA GLY A 83 7.95 2.08 -9.23
C GLY A 83 7.25 1.88 -7.88
N ALA A 84 6.61 2.91 -7.32
CA ALA A 84 5.71 2.78 -6.18
C ALA A 84 4.25 2.96 -6.64
N MET A 85 3.30 2.45 -5.86
CA MET A 85 1.87 2.66 -6.10
C MET A 85 1.37 3.80 -5.23
N ALA A 86 0.75 4.81 -5.84
CA ALA A 86 -0.03 5.78 -5.10
C ALA A 86 -1.44 5.20 -4.89
N ALA A 87 -1.86 5.07 -3.64
CA ALA A 87 -3.25 4.77 -3.33
C ALA A 87 -4.15 5.96 -3.71
N SER A 88 -5.45 5.72 -3.81
CA SER A 88 -6.41 6.82 -3.83
C SER A 88 -6.45 7.51 -2.47
N ARG A 89 -6.87 8.78 -2.44
CA ARG A 89 -7.06 9.53 -1.19
C ARG A 89 -8.13 8.84 -0.34
N LEU A 90 -7.87 8.66 0.96
CA LEU A 90 -8.86 8.12 1.90
C LEU A 90 -10.08 9.06 1.95
N PRO A 91 -11.30 8.57 1.64
CA PRO A 91 -12.50 9.38 1.79
C PRO A 91 -12.77 9.69 3.26
N ILE A 92 -13.02 10.97 3.57
CA ILE A 92 -13.53 11.38 4.88
C ILE A 92 -15.05 11.51 4.76
N ILE A 93 -15.77 10.65 5.49
CA ILE A 93 -17.23 10.58 5.51
C ILE A 93 -17.80 11.49 6.60
N ASP A 94 -17.30 11.35 7.82
CA ASP A 94 -17.73 12.13 8.99
C ASP A 94 -16.58 12.32 10.00
N ALA A 95 -16.90 12.94 11.13
CA ALA A 95 -15.93 13.26 12.18
C ALA A 95 -15.49 12.04 13.03
N THR A 96 -16.15 10.88 12.92
CA THR A 96 -15.83 9.70 13.76
C THR A 96 -14.45 9.12 13.45
N GLY A 97 -13.93 9.39 12.25
CA GLY A 97 -12.57 9.04 11.85
C GLY A 97 -11.48 9.85 12.54
N PHE A 98 -11.83 10.88 13.33
CA PHE A 98 -10.86 11.74 14.02
C PHE A 98 -10.84 11.49 15.51
N SER A 99 -9.66 11.65 16.10
CA SER A 99 -9.44 11.63 17.54
C SER A 99 -10.09 12.85 18.21
N THR A 100 -10.05 12.89 19.54
CA THR A 100 -10.61 14.01 20.32
C THR A 100 -9.98 15.37 20.00
N ASP A 101 -8.80 15.41 19.39
CA ASP A 101 -8.18 16.65 18.93
C ASP A 101 -8.73 17.17 17.59
N GLY A 102 -9.58 16.39 16.91
CA GLY A 102 -10.20 16.74 15.63
C GLY A 102 -9.21 16.80 14.45
N PHE A 103 -7.98 16.32 14.60
CA PHE A 103 -6.93 16.38 13.57
C PHE A 103 -6.33 15.01 13.26
N HIS A 104 -5.91 14.27 14.27
CA HIS A 104 -5.33 12.94 14.07
C HIS A 104 -6.44 11.89 13.91
N ALA A 105 -6.11 10.76 13.29
CA ALA A 105 -7.06 9.66 13.17
C ALA A 105 -7.40 9.07 14.55
N SER A 106 -8.67 8.73 14.76
CA SER A 106 -9.09 7.87 15.87
C SER A 106 -8.71 6.41 15.59
N GLU A 107 -9.02 5.51 16.52
CA GLU A 107 -8.96 4.07 16.28
C GLU A 107 -9.82 3.68 15.06
N ALA A 108 -11.07 4.16 14.98
CA ALA A 108 -11.94 3.93 13.84
C ALA A 108 -11.36 4.54 12.54
N GLY A 109 -10.72 5.71 12.62
CA GLY A 109 -10.03 6.32 11.49
C GLY A 109 -8.86 5.48 10.97
N TYR A 110 -8.05 4.92 11.87
CA TYR A 110 -6.96 4.01 11.48
C TYR A 110 -7.48 2.68 10.93
N ALA A 111 -8.59 2.15 11.44
CA ALA A 111 -9.24 0.97 10.87
C ALA A 111 -9.71 1.23 9.43
N ALA A 112 -10.42 2.34 9.19
CA ALA A 112 -10.85 2.75 7.87
C ALA A 112 -9.65 2.99 6.92
N TRP A 113 -8.57 3.60 7.41
CA TRP A 113 -7.34 3.76 6.64
C TRP A 113 -6.71 2.42 6.27
N ALA A 114 -6.65 1.47 7.20
CA ALA A 114 -6.08 0.15 6.98
C ALA A 114 -6.87 -0.62 5.91
N ASP A 115 -8.20 -0.64 6.02
CA ASP A 115 -9.09 -1.26 5.02
C ASP A 115 -8.92 -0.61 3.65
N HIS A 116 -8.83 0.71 3.61
CA HIS A 116 -8.62 1.45 2.37
C HIS A 116 -7.28 1.11 1.71
N ILE A 117 -6.19 1.10 2.46
CA ILE A 117 -4.86 0.75 1.93
C ILE A 117 -4.80 -0.73 1.54
N TRP A 118 -5.50 -1.61 2.26
CA TRP A 118 -5.56 -3.03 1.94
C TRP A 118 -6.10 -3.30 0.54
N MET A 119 -7.04 -2.49 0.03
CA MET A 119 -7.51 -2.61 -1.36
C MET A 119 -6.38 -2.44 -2.39
N PHE A 120 -5.40 -1.59 -2.11
CA PHE A 120 -4.23 -1.36 -2.99
C PHE A 120 -3.16 -2.42 -2.79
N VAL A 121 -2.94 -2.84 -1.54
CA VAL A 121 -1.96 -3.88 -1.19
C VAL A 121 -2.38 -5.24 -1.74
N SER A 122 -3.64 -5.62 -1.60
CA SER A 122 -4.15 -6.92 -2.04
C SER A 122 -4.03 -7.11 -3.56
N ALA A 123 -4.25 -6.04 -4.35
CA ALA A 123 -4.03 -6.05 -5.80
C ALA A 123 -2.56 -6.27 -6.20
N LEU A 124 -1.64 -5.95 -5.29
CA LEU A 124 -0.21 -6.11 -5.48
C LEU A 124 0.30 -7.47 -5.03
N LEU A 125 -0.34 -8.12 -4.06
CA LEU A 125 0.05 -9.44 -3.59
C LEU A 125 -0.31 -10.50 -4.65
N PRO A 126 0.57 -11.48 -4.93
CA PRO A 126 0.19 -12.57 -5.80
C PRO A 126 -0.98 -13.29 -5.12
N SER A 127 -2.02 -13.63 -5.89
CA SER A 127 -3.05 -14.56 -5.42
C SER A 127 -2.32 -15.72 -4.76
N ARG A 128 -2.66 -16.05 -3.50
CA ARG A 128 -2.14 -17.26 -2.85
C ARG A 128 -2.48 -18.41 -3.78
N ALA A 129 -1.54 -18.82 -4.62
CA ALA A 129 -1.68 -20.04 -5.38
C ALA A 129 -1.86 -21.12 -4.32
N ALA A 130 -2.99 -21.83 -4.39
CA ALA A 130 -3.22 -23.00 -3.56
C ALA A 130 -1.95 -23.85 -3.61
N PRO A 131 -1.47 -24.38 -2.46
CA PRO A 131 -0.24 -25.15 -2.44
C PRO A 131 -0.34 -26.20 -3.53
N ARG A 132 0.58 -26.15 -4.51
CA ARG A 132 0.68 -27.17 -5.54
C ARG A 132 0.78 -28.50 -4.81
N ARG A 133 -0.28 -29.31 -4.84
CA ARG A 133 -0.21 -30.71 -4.42
C ARG A 133 0.96 -31.29 -5.18
N SER A 134 2.03 -31.62 -4.47
CA SER A 134 3.15 -32.34 -5.04
C SER A 134 2.58 -33.66 -5.57
N ALA A 135 2.50 -33.77 -6.89
CA ALA A 135 2.28 -35.06 -7.54
C ALA A 135 3.57 -35.86 -7.37
N SER A 136 3.74 -36.48 -6.20
CA SER A 136 4.82 -37.39 -5.88
C SER A 136 4.25 -38.65 -5.23
N SER A 137 3.79 -39.56 -6.06
CA SER A 137 4.05 -40.99 -5.87
C SER A 137 3.78 -41.72 -7.18
N ARG A 138 4.82 -41.76 -8.02
CA ARG A 138 4.95 -42.79 -9.04
C ARG A 138 5.16 -44.14 -8.34
N GLN A 139 4.51 -45.15 -8.94
CA GLN A 139 4.85 -46.57 -8.96
C GLN A 139 4.45 -47.47 -7.77
N ALA A 140 3.47 -48.32 -8.05
CA ALA A 140 3.60 -49.74 -7.81
C ALA A 140 3.12 -50.51 -9.06
N GLN A 141 4.06 -50.97 -9.89
CA GLN A 141 3.78 -51.98 -10.91
C GLN A 141 3.65 -53.35 -10.20
N PRO A 142 2.60 -54.14 -10.45
CA PRO A 142 2.56 -55.50 -9.92
C PRO A 142 3.53 -56.39 -10.70
N ARG A 143 4.40 -57.06 -9.94
CA ARG A 143 5.36 -58.06 -10.45
C ARG A 143 4.61 -59.16 -11.21
N ARG A 144 4.99 -59.38 -12.48
CA ARG A 144 4.64 -60.58 -13.23
C ARG A 144 5.26 -61.80 -12.53
N SER A 145 4.42 -62.72 -12.05
CA SER A 145 4.87 -64.04 -11.64
C SER A 145 5.05 -64.92 -12.88
N SER A 146 6.29 -65.37 -13.07
CA SER A 146 6.63 -66.46 -13.98
C SER A 146 6.12 -67.77 -13.38
N ARG A 147 5.22 -68.45 -14.09
CA ARG A 147 4.96 -69.89 -13.88
C ARG A 147 5.27 -70.63 -15.17
N SER A 148 6.47 -71.19 -15.20
CA SER A 148 6.82 -72.35 -16.00
C SER A 148 6.32 -73.59 -15.25
N ARG A 149 5.55 -74.45 -15.94
CA ARG A 149 5.64 -75.91 -15.81
C ARG A 149 4.95 -76.61 -16.99
N ARG A 150 5.67 -77.62 -17.50
CA ARG A 150 5.46 -78.52 -18.64
C ARG A 150 4.38 -79.60 -18.39
N ALA A 151 4.04 -80.27 -19.50
CA ALA A 151 3.48 -81.64 -19.68
C ALA A 151 1.98 -81.78 -19.35
N SER A 152 1.14 -82.39 -20.18
CA SER A 152 1.30 -83.44 -21.20
C SER A 152 0.42 -83.21 -22.42
#